data_AF-A0A354SC47-F1
#
_entry.id   AF-A0A354SC47-F1
#
_cell.length_a   1.000
_cell.length_b   1.000
_cell.length_c   1.000
_cell.angle_alpha   90.00
_cell.angle_beta   90.00
_cell.angle_gamma   90.00
#
_symmetry.space_group_name_H-M   'P 1'
#
loop_
_entity.id
_entity.type
_entity.pdbx_description
1 polymer ?
#
loop_
_entity_poly.entity_id
_entity_poly.type
_entity_poly.pdbx_seq_one_letter_code
_entity_poly.pdbx_strand_id
1 'polypeptide(L)'
;MDAIVMLKDEHKDLEKLFKQLDKDDLSVIPAICSALTLHITVEEQVFYPEINKRTDVEADDIAEVLQEHHLLKVLVEEIRELTPEDIEYKAKAKVLTELARHHHEEEETELFPEVREELGRKRLQEIGGKMEQFKIDVAKG
;
A
#
# COMPACT_ATOMS: atom_id res chain seq x y z
N MET A 1 5.38 -7.48 14.97
CA MET A 1 5.80 -7.97 13.64
C MET A 1 6.91 -7.06 13.10
N ASP A 2 7.73 -7.49 12.13
CA ASP A 2 8.70 -6.61 11.42
C ASP A 2 7.92 -5.75 10.40
N ALA A 3 8.24 -4.46 10.27
CA ALA A 3 7.50 -3.52 9.41
C ALA A 3 7.40 -3.98 7.94
N ILE A 4 8.52 -4.38 7.34
CA ILE A 4 8.54 -4.86 5.95
C ILE A 4 7.76 -6.17 5.83
N VAL A 5 7.85 -7.06 6.83
CA VAL A 5 7.04 -8.30 6.82
C VAL A 5 5.55 -7.97 6.83
N MET A 6 5.13 -6.97 7.61
CA MET A 6 3.75 -6.52 7.63
C MET A 6 3.28 -6.00 6.26
N LEU A 7 4.05 -5.11 5.62
CA LEU A 7 3.70 -4.55 4.30
C LEU A 7 3.62 -5.64 3.24
N LYS A 8 4.62 -6.54 3.18
CA LYS A 8 4.60 -7.68 2.24
C LYS A 8 3.42 -8.64 2.46
N ASP A 9 3.00 -8.84 3.71
CA ASP A 9 1.80 -9.62 4.00
C ASP A 9 0.53 -8.91 3.48
N GLU A 10 0.47 -7.58 3.56
CA GLU A 10 -0.61 -6.77 2.98
C GLU A 10 -0.61 -6.79 1.45
N HIS A 11 0.55 -6.68 0.80
CA HIS A 11 0.70 -6.83 -0.65
C HIS A 11 0.17 -8.19 -1.11
N LYS A 12 0.51 -9.24 -0.37
CA LYS A 12 0.05 -10.60 -0.66
C LYS A 12 -1.47 -10.76 -0.49
N ASP A 13 -2.06 -10.09 0.49
CA ASP A 13 -3.51 -10.10 0.69
C ASP A 13 -4.24 -9.31 -0.40
N LEU A 14 -3.69 -8.15 -0.79
CA LEU A 14 -4.15 -7.39 -1.96
C LEU A 14 -4.07 -8.22 -3.24
N GLU A 15 -2.96 -8.92 -3.49
CA GLU A 15 -2.78 -9.76 -4.67
C GLU A 15 -3.81 -10.91 -4.73
N LYS A 16 -4.31 -11.41 -3.60
CA LYS A 16 -5.43 -12.38 -3.59
C LYS A 16 -6.74 -11.74 -4.04
N LEU A 17 -6.98 -10.47 -3.70
CA LEU A 17 -8.15 -9.72 -4.16
C LEU A 17 -8.01 -9.39 -5.64
N PHE A 18 -6.84 -8.94 -6.08
CA PHE A 18 -6.53 -8.66 -7.49
C PHE A 18 -6.78 -9.89 -8.37
N LYS A 19 -6.31 -11.08 -7.95
CA LYS A 19 -6.59 -12.35 -8.65
C LYS A 19 -8.07 -12.74 -8.72
N GLN A 20 -8.90 -12.25 -7.80
CA GLN A 20 -10.36 -12.44 -7.86
C GLN A 20 -10.97 -11.46 -8.88
N LEU A 21 -10.54 -10.20 -8.86
CA LEU A 21 -10.93 -9.20 -9.86
C LEU A 21 -10.50 -9.58 -11.28
N ASP A 22 -9.32 -10.19 -11.46
CA ASP A 22 -8.83 -10.73 -12.75
C ASP A 22 -9.76 -11.81 -13.31
N LYS A 23 -10.50 -12.50 -12.43
CA LYS A 23 -11.54 -13.49 -12.78
C LYS A 23 -12.93 -12.85 -12.91
N ASP A 24 -12.97 -11.53 -13.04
CA ASP A 24 -14.17 -10.70 -13.14
C ASP A 24 -15.10 -10.75 -11.92
N ASP A 25 -14.59 -11.10 -10.73
CA ASP A 25 -15.33 -10.93 -9.47
C ASP A 25 -15.29 -9.45 -9.04
N LEU A 26 -16.29 -8.68 -9.45
CA LEU A 26 -16.38 -7.26 -9.11
C LEU A 26 -16.70 -7.02 -7.62
N SER A 27 -17.15 -8.04 -6.88
CA SER A 27 -17.53 -7.90 -5.47
C SER A 27 -16.36 -7.61 -4.55
N VAL A 28 -15.12 -7.85 -5.01
CA VAL A 28 -13.89 -7.57 -4.24
C VAL A 28 -13.41 -6.12 -4.35
N ILE A 29 -13.94 -5.33 -5.29
CA ILE A 29 -13.47 -3.94 -5.52
C ILE A 29 -13.57 -3.06 -4.26
N PRO A 30 -14.67 -3.09 -3.47
CA PRO A 30 -14.72 -2.33 -2.22
C PRO A 30 -13.63 -2.75 -1.23
N ALA A 31 -13.33 -4.05 -1.13
CA ALA A 31 -12.29 -4.57 -0.25
C ALA A 31 -10.89 -4.13 -0.71
N ILE A 32 -10.64 -4.11 -2.02
CA ILE A 32 -9.41 -3.57 -2.61
C ILE A 32 -9.23 -2.10 -2.23
N CYS A 33 -10.27 -1.28 -2.46
CA CYS A 33 -10.22 0.15 -2.16
C CYS A 33 -9.95 0.41 -0.66
N SER A 34 -10.62 -0.33 0.24
CA SER A 34 -10.39 -0.22 1.68
C SER A 34 -8.99 -0.66 2.10
N ALA A 35 -8.50 -1.78 1.57
CA ALA A 35 -7.17 -2.30 1.89
C ALA A 35 -6.07 -1.34 1.42
N LEU A 36 -6.12 -0.85 0.18
CA LEU A 36 -5.18 0.14 -0.35
C LEU A 36 -5.22 1.45 0.46
N THR A 37 -6.42 1.93 0.84
CA THR A 37 -6.55 3.14 1.66
C THR A 37 -5.77 2.99 2.97
N LEU A 38 -5.96 1.89 3.69
CA LEU A 38 -5.31 1.67 4.97
C LEU A 38 -3.80 1.49 4.82
N HIS A 39 -3.39 0.70 3.84
CA HIS A 39 -1.99 0.42 3.52
C HIS A 39 -1.20 1.70 3.23
N ILE A 40 -1.65 2.48 2.23
CA ILE A 40 -1.05 3.77 1.86
C ILE A 40 -1.02 4.74 3.05
N THR A 41 -2.10 4.77 3.85
CA THR A 41 -2.15 5.66 5.02
C THR A 41 -1.07 5.27 6.05
N VAL A 42 -0.86 3.99 6.29
CA VAL A 42 0.15 3.51 7.25
C VAL A 42 1.56 3.83 6.75
N GLU A 43 1.80 3.70 5.46
CA GLU A 43 3.09 4.00 4.86
C GLU A 43 3.42 5.48 4.95
N GLU A 44 2.50 6.33 4.50
CA GLU A 44 2.68 7.79 4.50
C GLU A 44 2.75 8.38 5.91
N GLN A 45 1.99 7.84 6.86
CA GLN A 45 1.91 8.42 8.22
C GLN A 45 2.95 7.83 9.17
N VAL A 46 3.47 6.63 8.90
CA VAL A 46 4.37 5.92 9.82
C VAL A 46 5.63 5.41 9.14
N PHE A 47 5.51 4.61 8.08
CA PHE A 47 6.67 3.93 7.50
C PHE A 47 7.66 4.92 6.88
N TYR A 48 7.26 5.69 5.85
CA TYR A 48 8.17 6.64 5.20
C TYR A 48 8.69 7.73 6.14
N PRO A 49 7.90 8.28 7.08
CA PRO A 49 8.44 9.21 8.08
C PRO A 49 9.47 8.57 9.03
N GLU A 50 9.39 7.27 9.30
CA GLU A 50 10.38 6.59 10.13
C GLU A 50 11.64 6.20 9.36
N ILE A 51 11.54 5.80 8.08
CA ILE A 51 12.73 5.54 7.25
C ILE A 51 13.49 6.84 6.99
N ASN A 52 12.83 7.92 6.58
CA ASN A 52 13.45 9.24 6.33
C ASN A 52 14.21 9.83 7.54
N LYS A 53 13.88 9.39 8.77
CA LYS A 53 14.57 9.83 9.99
C LYS A 53 15.81 8.99 10.33
N ARG A 54 15.97 7.83 9.71
CA ARG A 54 16.84 6.75 10.19
C ARG A 54 17.71 6.12 9.10
N THR A 55 17.42 6.39 7.83
CA THR A 55 18.14 5.90 6.67
C THR A 55 18.57 7.04 5.77
N ASP A 56 19.54 6.77 4.91
CA ASP A 56 20.00 7.68 3.86
C ASP A 56 19.42 7.33 2.47
N VAL A 57 18.43 6.41 2.41
CA VAL A 57 17.61 6.11 1.22
C VAL A 57 17.30 7.38 0.41
N GLU A 58 17.49 7.27 -0.90
CA GLU A 58 17.37 8.41 -1.82
C GLU A 58 15.96 9.02 -1.76
N ALA A 59 15.94 10.35 -1.59
CA ALA A 59 14.67 11.08 -1.48
C ALA A 59 13.84 11.01 -2.76
N ASP A 60 14.49 10.82 -3.91
CA ASP A 60 13.85 10.68 -5.21
C ASP A 60 13.05 9.36 -5.30
N ASP A 61 13.56 8.25 -4.75
CA ASP A 61 12.87 6.95 -4.75
C ASP A 61 11.57 7.01 -3.94
N ILE A 62 11.60 7.67 -2.78
CA ILE A 62 10.40 7.91 -1.96
C ILE A 62 9.45 8.90 -2.67
N ALA A 63 9.99 9.88 -3.40
CA ALA A 63 9.17 10.88 -4.09
C ALA A 63 8.34 10.28 -5.22
N GLU A 64 8.90 9.34 -5.98
CA GLU A 64 8.19 8.60 -7.05
C GLU A 64 7.04 7.78 -6.48
N VAL A 65 7.32 6.97 -5.46
CA VAL A 65 6.31 6.19 -4.73
C VAL A 65 5.17 7.07 -4.20
N LEU A 66 5.46 8.26 -3.68
CA LEU A 66 4.44 9.19 -3.21
C LEU A 66 3.55 9.73 -4.35
N GLN A 67 4.05 9.81 -5.60
CA GLN A 67 3.22 10.14 -6.75
C GLN A 67 2.31 8.97 -7.15
N GLU A 68 2.81 7.73 -7.09
CA GLU A 68 1.98 6.54 -7.30
C GLU A 68 0.85 6.47 -6.26
N HIS A 69 1.16 6.71 -4.98
CA HIS A 69 0.16 6.79 -3.92
C HIS A 69 -0.91 7.85 -4.20
N HIS A 70 -0.51 9.02 -4.71
CA HIS A 70 -1.47 10.05 -5.09
C HIS A 70 -2.44 9.54 -6.16
N LEU A 71 -1.94 8.90 -7.22
CA LEU A 71 -2.76 8.33 -8.29
C LEU A 71 -3.66 7.20 -7.80
N LEU A 72 -3.14 6.31 -6.95
CA LEU A 72 -3.92 5.24 -6.31
C LEU A 72 -5.06 5.82 -5.47
N LYS A 73 -4.80 6.84 -4.66
CA LYS A 73 -5.84 7.53 -3.85
C LYS A 73 -6.90 8.17 -4.72
N VAL A 74 -6.52 8.85 -5.81
CA VAL A 74 -7.48 9.44 -6.77
C VAL A 74 -8.39 8.36 -7.35
N LEU A 75 -7.82 7.26 -7.86
CA LEU A 75 -8.60 6.16 -8.42
C LEU A 75 -9.52 5.50 -7.39
N VAL A 76 -9.07 5.32 -6.14
CA VAL A 76 -9.90 4.79 -5.06
C VAL A 76 -11.13 5.68 -4.82
N GLU A 77 -10.95 7.00 -4.74
CA GLU A 77 -12.07 7.92 -4.53
C GLU A 77 -13.01 7.94 -5.73
N GLU A 78 -12.49 7.99 -6.96
CA GLU A 78 -13.32 7.93 -8.16
C GLU A 78 -14.12 6.62 -8.27
N ILE A 79 -13.54 5.48 -7.89
CA ILE A 79 -14.23 4.18 -7.89
C ILE A 79 -15.34 4.14 -6.83
N ARG A 80 -15.17 4.81 -5.68
CA ARG A 80 -16.17 4.87 -4.61
C ARG A 80 -17.43 5.64 -5.00
N GLU A 81 -17.33 6.53 -5.98
CA GLU A 81 -18.47 7.29 -6.51
C GLU A 81 -19.26 6.54 -7.60
N LEU A 82 -18.78 5.37 -8.03
CA LEU A 82 -19.35 4.56 -9.11
C LEU A 82 -20.10 3.33 -8.59
N THR A 83 -20.97 2.79 -9.43
CA THR A 83 -21.72 1.55 -9.20
C THR A 83 -21.22 0.42 -10.09
N PRO A 84 -21.44 -0.87 -9.74
CA PRO A 84 -21.03 -2.00 -10.58
C PRO A 84 -21.61 -1.98 -12.01
N GLU A 85 -22.72 -1.28 -12.23
CA GLU A 85 -23.35 -1.10 -13.53
C GLU A 85 -22.63 -0.09 -14.42
N ASP A 86 -21.82 0.80 -13.84
CA ASP A 86 -21.05 1.80 -14.58
C ASP A 86 -19.86 1.14 -15.30
N ILE A 87 -19.74 1.40 -16.61
CA ILE A 87 -18.65 0.84 -17.44
C ILE A 87 -17.27 1.21 -16.86
N GLU A 88 -17.17 2.38 -16.25
CA GLU A 88 -15.94 2.90 -15.65
C GLU A 88 -15.54 2.16 -14.38
N TYR A 89 -16.48 1.54 -13.63
CA TYR A 89 -16.19 0.90 -12.34
C TYR A 89 -15.15 -0.20 -12.48
N LYS A 90 -15.40 -1.16 -13.38
CA LYS A 90 -14.47 -2.24 -13.68
C LYS A 90 -13.20 -1.72 -14.35
N ALA A 91 -13.32 -0.75 -15.25
CA ALA A 91 -12.17 -0.22 -16.00
C ALA A 91 -11.15 0.46 -15.06
N LYS A 92 -11.62 1.35 -14.18
CA LYS A 92 -10.78 2.03 -13.19
C LYS A 92 -10.20 1.05 -12.18
N ALA A 93 -10.98 0.06 -11.70
CA ALA A 93 -10.47 -0.95 -10.77
C ALA A 93 -9.33 -1.80 -11.36
N LYS A 94 -9.36 -2.08 -12.67
CA LYS A 94 -8.24 -2.73 -13.37
C LYS A 94 -6.99 -1.84 -13.42
N VAL A 95 -7.14 -0.57 -13.78
CA VAL A 95 -6.01 0.38 -13.79
C VAL A 95 -5.41 0.56 -12.40
N LEU A 96 -6.26 0.69 -11.37
CA LEU A 96 -5.85 0.75 -9.96
C LEU A 96 -5.01 -0.47 -9.57
N THR A 97 -5.45 -1.66 -9.97
CA THR A 97 -4.76 -2.93 -9.66
C THR A 97 -3.39 -3.01 -10.32
N GLU A 98 -3.27 -2.62 -11.59
CA GLU A 98 -1.98 -2.64 -12.30
C GLU A 98 -0.99 -1.64 -11.70
N LEU A 99 -1.46 -0.42 -11.36
CA LEU A 99 -0.62 0.57 -10.68
C LEU A 99 -0.18 0.08 -9.29
N ALA A 100 -1.09 -0.52 -8.51
CA ALA A 100 -0.76 -1.05 -7.18
C ALA A 100 0.24 -2.21 -7.25
N ARG A 101 0.14 -3.08 -8.26
CA ARG A 101 1.09 -4.17 -8.49
C ARG A 101 2.49 -3.64 -8.81
N HIS A 102 2.57 -2.62 -9.66
CA HIS A 102 3.84 -1.99 -10.01
C HIS A 102 4.50 -1.39 -8.77
N HIS A 103 3.75 -0.57 -8.04
CA HIS A 103 4.16 0.04 -6.78
C HIS A 103 4.70 -0.99 -5.77
N HIS A 104 3.93 -2.04 -5.46
CA HIS A 104 4.38 -3.09 -4.53
C HIS A 104 5.64 -3.82 -5.02
N GLU A 105 5.79 -4.00 -6.34
CA GLU A 105 6.97 -4.67 -6.92
C GLU A 105 8.23 -3.81 -6.74
N GLU A 106 8.14 -2.51 -7.02
CA GLU A 106 9.25 -1.57 -6.80
C GLU A 106 9.64 -1.52 -5.33
N GLU A 107 8.67 -1.41 -4.42
CA GLU A 107 8.97 -1.43 -3.00
C GLU A 107 9.64 -2.73 -2.55
N GLU A 108 9.12 -3.88 -3.00
CA GLU A 108 9.65 -5.17 -2.56
C GLU A 108 11.02 -5.53 -3.13
N THR A 109 11.37 -4.98 -4.29
CA THR A 109 12.59 -5.31 -5.03
C THR A 109 13.69 -4.27 -4.92
N GLU A 110 13.34 -3.01 -4.66
CA GLU A 110 14.28 -1.89 -4.61
C GLU A 110 14.34 -1.30 -3.19
N LEU A 111 13.24 -0.72 -2.71
CA LEU A 111 13.21 0.04 -1.44
C LEU A 111 13.40 -0.84 -0.20
N PHE A 112 12.62 -1.92 -0.05
CA PHE A 112 12.64 -2.75 1.16
C PHE A 112 13.98 -3.45 1.41
N PRO A 113 14.71 -3.97 0.39
CA PRO A 113 16.07 -4.46 0.58
C PRO A 113 17.02 -3.42 1.19
N GLU A 114 17.04 -2.20 0.65
CA GLU A 114 17.89 -1.10 1.14
C GLU A 114 17.53 -0.71 2.58
N VAL A 115 16.24 -0.46 2.85
CA VAL A 115 15.74 -0.14 4.19
C VAL A 115 16.10 -1.25 5.20
N ARG A 116 16.04 -2.52 4.77
CA ARG A 116 16.39 -3.67 5.63
C ARG A 116 17.89 -3.74 5.92
N GLU A 117 18.73 -3.42 4.95
CA GLU A 117 20.19 -3.35 5.10
C GLU A 117 20.58 -2.29 6.12
N GLU A 118 20.00 -1.10 6.02
CA GLU A 118 20.33 0.04 6.91
C GLU A 118 19.78 -0.12 8.33
N LEU A 119 18.50 -0.50 8.48
CA LEU A 119 17.83 -0.49 9.78
C LEU A 119 18.05 -1.77 10.60
N GLY A 120 18.18 -2.90 9.91
CA GLY A 120 18.20 -4.22 10.51
C GLY A 120 16.92 -4.59 11.28
N ARG A 121 16.87 -5.84 11.74
CA ARG A 121 15.65 -6.44 12.31
C ARG A 121 15.08 -5.70 13.52
N LYS A 122 15.93 -5.21 14.43
CA LYS A 122 15.46 -4.60 15.69
C LYS A 122 14.69 -3.31 15.43
N ARG A 123 15.20 -2.44 14.55
CA ARG A 123 14.53 -1.18 14.21
C ARG A 123 13.27 -1.41 13.40
N LEU A 124 13.28 -2.36 12.46
CA LEU A 124 12.08 -2.74 11.72
C LEU A 124 10.98 -3.31 12.63
N GLN A 125 11.32 -3.99 13.72
CA GLN A 125 10.34 -4.41 14.73
C GLN A 125 9.77 -3.23 15.53
N GLU A 126 10.59 -2.23 15.86
CA GLU A 126 10.13 -0.99 16.52
C GLU A 126 9.14 -0.23 15.62
N ILE A 127 9.47 -0.09 14.33
CA ILE A 127 8.59 0.57 13.34
C ILE A 127 7.31 -0.25 13.15
N GLY A 128 7.41 -1.57 13.03
CA GLY A 128 6.25 -2.45 12.89
C GLY A 128 5.29 -2.34 14.08
N GLY A 129 5.81 -2.16 15.30
CA GLY A 129 4.97 -1.89 16.48
C GLY A 129 4.23 -0.54 16.41
N LYS A 130 4.86 0.50 15.85
CA LYS A 130 4.20 1.80 15.61
C LYS A 130 3.11 1.69 14.57
N MET A 131 3.37 0.98 13.47
CA MET A 131 2.38 0.76 12.41
C MET A 131 1.15 0.00 12.93
N GLU A 132 1.38 -1.06 13.71
CA GLU A 132 0.30 -1.84 14.35
C GLU A 132 -0.55 -0.97 15.29
N GLN A 133 0.10 -0.16 16.13
CA GLN A 133 -0.61 0.77 17.01
C GLN A 133 -1.42 1.81 16.22
N PHE A 134 -0.84 2.38 15.15
CA PHE A 134 -1.53 3.33 14.30
C PHE A 134 -2.77 2.73 13.64
N LYS A 135 -2.68 1.50 13.11
CA LYS A 135 -3.84 0.77 12.55
C LYS A 135 -4.96 0.59 13.59
N ILE A 136 -4.61 0.26 14.83
CA ILE A 136 -5.56 0.12 15.93
C ILE A 136 -6.26 1.46 16.23
N ASP A 137 -5.52 2.57 16.18
CA ASP A 137 -6.05 3.90 16.49
C ASP A 137 -6.99 4.39 15.38
N VAL A 138 -6.64 4.18 14.11
CA VAL A 138 -7.51 4.48 12.96
C VAL A 138 -8.79 3.65 12.99
N ALA A 139 -8.73 2.38 13.41
CA ALA A 139 -9.90 1.51 13.48
C ALA A 139 -10.89 1.87 14.62
N LYS A 140 -10.48 2.70 15.58
CA LYS A 140 -11.31 3.14 16.72
C LYS A 140 -11.97 4.51 16.50
N GLY A 141 -11.46 5.29 15.55
CA GLY A 141 -12.00 6.59 15.16
C GLY A 141 -13.03 6.47 14.05
#